data_AF-A0A4V1RX31-F1
#
_entry.id   AF-A0A4V1RX31-F1
#
_cell.length_a   1.000
_cell.length_b   1.000
_cell.length_c   1.000
_cell.angle_alpha   90.00
_cell.angle_beta   90.00
_cell.angle_gamma   90.00
#
_symmetry.space_group_name_H-M   'P 1'
#
loop_
_entity.id
_entity.type
_entity.pdbx_description
1 polymer ?
#
loop_
_entity_poly.entity_id
_entity_poly.type
_entity_poly.pdbx_seq_one_letter_code
_entity_poly.pdbx_strand_id
1 'polypeptide(L)'
;RFDNSEFSKIPSNRRLLWHGSRSTNFAGILSQGLRIGPPEAPVSGYMFGKGIYLADCSSKSAGYCYSMNTGGEALLVLCEAALGAMQTLIEADYNAGIKAKKNGMHSTWGQGKIGPRRWVDAGIVHPSLKGVEMC
;
A
#
# COMPACT_ATOMS: atom_id res chain seq x y z
N ARG A 1 -15.28 -12.55 4.46
CA ARG A 1 -13.84 -12.91 4.67
C ARG A 1 -13.09 -11.77 5.36
N PHE A 2 -13.37 -10.51 5.03
CA PHE A 2 -12.77 -9.35 5.72
C PHE A 2 -13.45 -9.03 7.07
N ASP A 3 -14.77 -9.18 7.19
CA ASP A 3 -15.54 -8.75 8.38
C ASP A 3 -15.14 -9.48 9.67
N ASN A 4 -14.63 -10.70 9.55
CA ASN A 4 -14.19 -11.53 10.68
C ASN A 4 -12.66 -11.45 10.95
N SER A 5 -11.92 -10.56 10.26
CA SER A 5 -10.48 -10.43 10.44
C SER A 5 -10.13 -9.46 11.58
N GLU A 6 -8.98 -9.62 12.25
CA GLU A 6 -8.50 -8.60 13.20
C GLU A 6 -8.37 -7.21 12.54
N PHE A 7 -8.14 -7.16 11.23
CA PHE A 7 -8.02 -5.93 10.46
C PHE A 7 -9.34 -5.19 10.27
N SER A 8 -10.51 -5.83 10.45
CA SER A 8 -11.82 -5.15 10.40
C SER A 8 -12.09 -4.29 11.64
N LYS A 9 -11.30 -4.47 12.70
CA LYS A 9 -11.44 -3.76 13.97
C LYS A 9 -10.44 -2.61 14.14
N ILE A 10 -9.55 -2.38 13.16
CA ILE A 10 -8.56 -1.31 13.21
C ILE A 10 -9.26 0.05 13.06
N PRO A 11 -8.99 1.03 13.95
CA PRO A 11 -9.55 2.38 13.86
C PRO A 11 -9.30 3.07 12.51
N SER A 12 -10.26 3.90 12.11
CA SER A 12 -10.40 4.46 10.76
C SER A 12 -9.30 5.44 10.37
N ASN A 13 -8.38 4.96 9.52
CA ASN A 13 -7.64 5.79 8.56
C ASN A 13 -7.61 4.99 7.25
N ARG A 14 -8.73 5.04 6.52
CA ARG A 14 -8.91 4.31 5.26
C ARG A 14 -8.49 5.20 4.12
N ARG A 15 -7.53 4.75 3.31
CA ARG A 15 -7.06 5.49 2.13
C ARG A 15 -7.11 4.64 0.89
N LEU A 16 -7.47 5.25 -0.23
CA LEU A 16 -7.36 4.64 -1.55
C LEU A 16 -5.97 4.93 -2.10
N LEU A 17 -5.16 3.88 -2.28
CA LEU A 17 -3.74 4.01 -2.62
C LEU A 17 -3.37 3.10 -3.80
N TRP A 18 -2.37 3.52 -4.57
CA TRP A 18 -1.91 2.85 -5.77
C TRP A 18 -0.93 1.71 -5.46
N HIS A 19 -1.10 0.58 -6.13
CA HIS A 19 -0.11 -0.48 -6.22
C HIS A 19 0.24 -0.75 -7.70
N GLY A 20 1.53 -0.88 -7.98
CA GLY A 20 2.05 -1.29 -9.28
C GLY A 20 2.96 -2.51 -9.13
N SER A 21 2.91 -3.40 -10.10
CA SER A 21 3.71 -4.62 -10.15
C SER A 21 3.97 -5.02 -11.60
N ARG A 22 4.88 -5.97 -11.82
CA ARG A 22 5.08 -6.57 -13.15
C ARG A 22 3.78 -7.22 -13.64
N SER A 23 3.49 -7.12 -14.93
CA SER A 23 2.28 -7.69 -15.55
C SER A 23 2.07 -9.17 -15.21
N THR A 24 3.16 -9.95 -15.17
CA THR A 24 3.18 -11.38 -14.80
C THR A 24 2.61 -11.68 -13.41
N ASN A 25 2.61 -10.70 -12.50
CA ASN A 25 2.16 -10.88 -11.14
C ASN A 25 0.63 -10.69 -10.99
N PHE A 26 -0.03 -10.03 -11.95
CA PHE A 26 -1.43 -9.63 -11.80
C PHE A 26 -2.40 -10.81 -11.77
N ALA A 27 -2.14 -11.89 -12.52
CA ALA A 27 -2.94 -13.11 -12.43
C ALA A 27 -2.93 -13.68 -11.00
N GLY A 28 -1.77 -13.66 -10.34
CA GLY A 28 -1.63 -14.05 -8.93
C GLY A 28 -2.34 -13.07 -8.00
N ILE A 29 -2.12 -11.77 -8.16
CA ILE A 29 -2.73 -10.72 -7.31
C ILE A 29 -4.25 -10.77 -7.38
N LEU A 30 -4.84 -10.92 -8.57
CA LEU A 30 -6.29 -10.95 -8.74
C LEU A 30 -6.92 -12.27 -8.24
N SER A 31 -6.23 -13.39 -8.38
CA SER A 31 -6.75 -14.70 -7.92
C SER A 31 -6.58 -14.90 -6.41
N GLN A 32 -5.54 -14.32 -5.81
CA GLN A 32 -5.08 -14.67 -4.47
C GLN A 32 -4.96 -13.49 -3.50
N GLY A 33 -5.13 -12.27 -4.00
CA GLY A 33 -4.87 -11.04 -3.27
C GLY A 33 -3.39 -10.66 -3.20
N LEU A 34 -3.11 -9.45 -2.72
CA LEU A 34 -1.76 -9.02 -2.37
C LEU A 34 -1.25 -9.82 -1.17
N ARG A 35 -0.01 -10.32 -1.26
CA ARG A 35 0.61 -11.14 -0.21
C ARG A 35 1.96 -10.57 0.19
N ILE A 36 2.25 -10.68 1.48
CA ILE A 36 3.59 -10.42 1.99
C ILE A 36 4.48 -11.59 1.55
N GLY A 37 5.67 -11.27 1.03
CA GLY A 37 6.63 -12.29 0.63
C GLY A 37 7.01 -13.22 1.80
N PRO A 38 7.35 -14.48 1.51
CA PRO A 38 7.69 -15.45 2.54
C PRO A 38 8.85 -14.98 3.46
N PRO A 39 8.95 -15.46 4.71
CA PRO A 39 10.05 -15.17 5.62
C PRO A 39 11.44 -15.50 5.05
N GLU A 40 11.54 -16.51 4.19
CA GLU A 40 12.75 -16.95 3.51
C GLU A 40 13.14 -16.10 2.30
N ALA A 41 12.23 -15.29 1.75
CA ALA A 41 12.56 -14.41 0.63
C ALA A 41 13.62 -13.36 1.06
N PRO A 42 14.60 -13.03 0.21
CA PRO A 42 15.60 -12.02 0.51
C PRO A 42 14.96 -10.70 0.96
N VAL A 43 15.55 -10.05 1.97
CA VAL A 43 15.10 -8.72 2.45
C VAL A 43 15.52 -7.60 1.48
N SER A 44 16.37 -7.92 0.50
CA SER A 44 16.83 -6.97 -0.51
C SER A 44 15.64 -6.40 -1.30
N GLY A 45 15.49 -5.07 -1.25
CA GLY A 45 14.43 -4.33 -1.95
C GLY A 45 13.28 -3.82 -1.08
N TYR A 46 13.24 -4.14 0.22
CA TYR A 46 12.19 -3.66 1.13
C TYR A 46 12.69 -2.53 2.04
N MET A 47 12.44 -1.27 1.66
CA MET A 47 12.90 -0.10 2.43
C MET A 47 12.39 -0.04 3.87
N PHE A 48 11.24 -0.66 4.15
CA PHE A 48 10.56 -0.65 5.46
C PHE A 48 10.22 -2.07 5.95
N GLY A 49 11.02 -3.06 5.56
CA GLY A 49 10.80 -4.46 5.91
C GLY A 49 9.67 -5.13 5.11
N LYS A 50 9.37 -6.38 5.41
CA LYS A 50 8.40 -7.17 4.64
C LYS A 50 6.98 -6.68 4.89
N GLY A 51 6.30 -6.28 3.81
CA GLY A 51 4.96 -5.71 3.87
C GLY A 51 4.36 -5.54 2.49
N ILE A 52 3.11 -5.07 2.45
CA ILE A 52 2.47 -4.60 1.21
C ILE A 52 2.79 -3.11 1.08
N TYR A 53 3.28 -2.71 -0.09
CA TYR A 53 3.69 -1.35 -0.39
C TYR A 53 2.67 -0.69 -1.32
N LEU A 54 2.18 0.47 -0.89
CA LEU A 54 1.21 1.30 -1.60
C LEU A 54 1.73 2.74 -1.68
N ALA A 55 1.24 3.52 -2.64
CA ALA A 55 1.61 4.92 -2.80
C ALA A 55 0.37 5.81 -2.99
N ASP A 56 0.46 7.04 -2.50
CA ASP A 56 -0.48 8.13 -2.79
C ASP A 56 -0.26 8.72 -4.19
N CYS A 57 0.92 8.51 -4.78
CA CYS A 57 1.26 8.97 -6.12
C CYS A 57 1.28 7.81 -7.14
N SER A 58 0.49 7.94 -8.21
CA SER A 58 0.38 6.90 -9.26
C SER A 58 1.70 6.65 -9.98
N SER A 59 2.49 7.68 -10.27
CA SER A 59 3.78 7.55 -10.98
C SER A 59 4.82 6.79 -10.17
N LYS A 60 4.80 6.92 -8.84
CA LYS A 60 5.64 6.11 -7.94
C LYS A 60 5.31 4.62 -8.07
N SER A 61 4.02 4.27 -8.09
CA SER A 61 3.58 2.89 -8.30
C SER A 61 3.85 2.39 -9.73
N ALA A 62 3.67 3.24 -10.75
CA ALA A 62 3.95 2.90 -12.14
C ALA A 62 5.42 2.53 -12.38
N GLY A 63 6.35 3.12 -11.61
CA GLY A 63 7.78 2.76 -11.65
C GLY A 63 8.05 1.28 -11.34
N TYR A 64 7.15 0.58 -10.64
CA TYR A 64 7.27 -0.84 -10.32
C TYR A 64 6.66 -1.76 -11.39
N CYS A 65 6.03 -1.22 -12.43
CA CYS A 65 5.37 -2.02 -13.47
C CYS A 65 6.34 -2.62 -14.50
N TYR A 66 7.53 -2.02 -14.68
CA TYR A 66 8.49 -2.40 -15.72
C TYR A 66 7.84 -2.42 -17.12
N SER A 67 7.10 -1.38 -17.47
CA SER A 67 6.27 -1.32 -18.69
C SER A 67 7.05 -1.47 -20.01
N MET A 68 8.36 -1.22 -20.01
CA MET A 68 9.22 -1.49 -21.16
C MET A 68 9.19 -2.97 -21.59
N ASN A 69 8.98 -3.90 -20.65
CA ASN A 69 8.88 -5.33 -20.94
C ASN A 69 7.51 -5.73 -21.51
N THR A 70 6.57 -4.80 -21.56
CA THR A 70 5.18 -4.99 -22.01
C THR A 70 4.81 -3.95 -23.07
N GLY A 71 5.77 -3.50 -23.88
CA GLY A 71 5.51 -2.59 -25.00
C GLY A 71 5.00 -1.20 -24.58
N GLY A 72 5.27 -0.79 -23.34
CA GLY A 72 4.81 0.49 -22.78
C GLY A 72 3.48 0.40 -22.02
N GLU A 73 2.82 -0.77 -21.98
CA GLU A 73 1.58 -0.95 -21.23
C GLU A 73 1.86 -1.27 -19.76
N ALA A 74 1.00 -0.77 -18.85
CA ALA A 74 1.12 -1.01 -17.42
C ALA A 74 -0.24 -1.22 -16.77
N LEU A 75 -0.28 -2.06 -15.74
CA LEU A 75 -1.44 -2.23 -14.88
C LEU A 75 -1.15 -1.61 -13.51
N LEU A 76 -2.11 -0.85 -13.01
CA LEU A 76 -2.14 -0.32 -11.66
C LEU A 76 -3.46 -0.75 -11.00
N VAL A 77 -3.42 -0.99 -9.69
CA VAL A 77 -4.63 -1.24 -8.90
C VAL A 77 -4.73 -0.22 -7.77
N LEU A 78 -5.94 0.25 -7.54
CA LEU A 78 -6.30 1.04 -6.37
C LEU A 78 -6.74 0.08 -5.26
N CYS A 79 -6.11 0.23 -4.11
CA CYS A 79 -6.37 -0.57 -2.92
C CYS A 79 -6.92 0.33 -1.84
N GLU A 80 -8.07 -0.04 -1.27
CA GLU A 80 -8.49 0.53 -0.01
C GLU A 80 -7.64 -0.06 1.13
N ALA A 81 -6.88 0.80 1.81
CA ALA A 81 -5.97 0.40 2.87
C ALA A 81 -6.44 0.97 4.21
N ALA A 82 -6.68 0.09 5.19
CA ALA A 82 -6.91 0.47 6.57
C ALA A 82 -5.55 0.68 7.27
N LEU A 83 -5.10 1.93 7.36
CA LEU A 83 -3.76 2.28 7.83
C LEU A 83 -3.67 2.39 9.36
N GLY A 84 -4.79 2.64 10.04
CA GLY A 84 -4.84 2.85 11.48
C GLY A 84 -3.85 3.92 11.95
N ALA A 85 -3.30 3.71 13.16
CA ALA A 85 -2.16 4.48 13.64
C ALA A 85 -0.90 4.17 12.82
N MET A 86 -0.27 5.20 12.25
CA MET A 86 0.89 5.08 11.38
C MET A 86 2.16 5.54 12.10
N GLN A 87 3.25 4.78 11.97
CA GLN A 87 4.58 5.32 12.28
C GLN A 87 5.08 6.13 11.08
N THR A 88 5.65 7.31 11.34
CA THR A 88 6.24 8.14 10.28
C THR A 88 7.74 7.98 10.27
N LEU A 89 8.32 7.67 9.12
CA LEU A 89 9.77 7.53 8.93
C LEU A 89 10.20 8.33 7.70
N ILE A 90 11.31 9.06 7.83
CA ILE A 90 11.93 9.80 6.70
C ILE A 90 13.07 9.01 6.03
N GLU A 91 13.67 8.07 6.78
CA GLU A 91 14.77 7.21 6.31
C GLU A 91 14.35 5.74 6.32
N ALA A 92 15.04 4.92 5.53
CA ALA A 92 14.79 3.49 5.46
C ALA A 92 15.05 2.78 6.81
N ASP A 93 14.19 1.82 7.14
CA ASP A 93 14.33 1.00 8.35
C ASP A 93 13.77 -0.39 8.09
N TYR A 94 14.66 -1.37 7.91
CA TYR A 94 14.28 -2.76 7.65
C TYR A 94 13.49 -3.42 8.79
N ASN A 95 13.53 -2.84 10.00
CA ASN A 95 12.76 -3.28 11.16
C ASN A 95 11.48 -2.46 11.38
N ALA A 96 11.10 -1.61 10.44
CA ALA A 96 9.95 -0.72 10.55
C ALA A 96 8.67 -1.46 10.97
N GLY A 97 8.30 -2.55 10.30
CA GLY A 97 7.11 -3.33 10.67
C GLY A 97 7.14 -3.86 12.12
N ILE A 98 8.30 -4.30 12.60
CA ILE A 98 8.49 -4.79 13.97
C ILE A 98 8.33 -3.64 14.98
N LYS A 99 8.95 -2.49 14.70
CA LYS A 99 8.87 -1.30 15.55
C LYS A 99 7.46 -0.73 15.61
N ALA A 100 6.76 -0.66 14.47
CA ALA A 100 5.37 -0.23 14.40
C ALA A 100 4.51 -1.09 15.33
N LYS A 101 4.59 -2.41 15.19
CA LYS A 101 3.83 -3.36 16.01
C LYS A 101 4.16 -3.23 17.50
N LYS A 102 5.44 -3.13 17.86
CA LYS A 102 5.88 -2.96 19.26
C LYS A 102 5.30 -1.68 19.89
N ASN A 103 5.10 -0.63 19.09
CA ASN A 103 4.57 0.65 19.54
C ASN A 103 3.04 0.78 19.36
N GLY A 104 2.32 -0.32 19.09
CA GLY A 104 0.87 -0.30 18.91
C GLY A 104 0.39 0.39 17.63
N MET A 105 1.29 0.55 16.65
CA MET A 105 0.98 1.11 15.33
C MET A 105 0.73 0.00 14.32
N HIS A 106 -0.06 0.31 13.30
CA HIS A 106 -0.60 -0.68 12.35
C HIS A 106 0.12 -0.63 11.00
N SER A 107 0.69 0.52 10.64
CA SER A 107 1.37 0.71 9.37
C SER A 107 2.54 1.69 9.46
N THR A 108 3.31 1.77 8.37
CA THR A 108 4.46 2.66 8.23
C THR A 108 4.23 3.62 7.08
N TRP A 109 4.38 4.91 7.36
CA TRP A 109 4.42 5.95 6.34
C TRP A 109 5.86 6.42 6.13
N GLY A 110 6.45 5.96 5.02
CA GLY A 110 7.70 6.51 4.52
C GLY A 110 7.45 7.89 3.91
N GLN A 111 7.72 8.96 4.66
CA GLN A 111 7.39 10.32 4.27
C GLN A 111 8.38 10.85 3.23
N GLY A 112 7.87 11.09 2.02
CA GLY A 112 8.62 11.75 0.95
C GLY A 112 8.63 13.27 1.10
N LYS A 113 9.49 13.93 0.31
CA LYS A 113 9.56 15.40 0.22
C LYS A 113 8.32 16.02 -0.45
N ILE A 114 7.64 15.25 -1.29
CA ILE A 114 6.48 15.66 -2.08
C ILE A 114 5.36 14.66 -1.81
N GLY A 115 4.16 15.18 -1.60
CA GLY A 115 2.95 14.40 -1.41
C GLY A 115 1.72 15.23 -1.81
N PRO A 116 0.52 14.63 -1.78
CA PRO A 116 -0.71 15.33 -2.10
C PRO A 116 -0.96 16.50 -1.13
N ARG A 117 -1.45 17.62 -1.65
CA ARG A 117 -1.74 18.83 -0.85
C ARG A 117 -2.98 18.67 0.02
N ARG A 118 -3.92 17.83 -0.40
CA ARG A 118 -5.21 17.63 0.24
C ARG A 118 -5.70 16.21 -0.01
N TRP A 119 -6.37 15.67 1.00
CA TRP A 119 -7.15 14.46 0.91
C TRP A 119 -8.64 14.82 0.83
N VAL A 120 -9.40 14.05 0.05
CA VAL A 120 -10.85 14.21 -0.13
C VAL A 120 -11.55 12.87 0.08
N ASP A 121 -12.82 12.92 0.47
CA ASP A 121 -13.64 11.72 0.58
C ASP A 121 -13.87 11.13 -0.82
N ALA A 122 -13.45 9.89 -1.03
CA ALA A 122 -13.58 9.15 -2.28
C ALA A 122 -15.03 8.80 -2.63
N GLY A 123 -15.98 9.07 -1.74
CA GLY A 123 -17.41 9.07 -2.02
C GLY A 123 -17.82 10.00 -3.16
N ILE A 124 -16.99 11.01 -3.50
CA ILE A 124 -17.18 11.83 -4.71
C ILE A 124 -17.01 11.03 -6.01
N VAL A 125 -16.24 9.94 -5.98
CA VAL A 125 -16.03 9.05 -7.13
C VAL A 125 -17.10 7.97 -7.17
N HIS A 126 -17.37 7.33 -6.02
CA HIS A 126 -18.41 6.30 -5.93
C HIS A 126 -18.96 6.18 -4.50
N PRO A 127 -20.28 6.07 -4.30
CA PRO A 127 -20.89 6.00 -2.96
C PRO A 127 -20.35 4.89 -2.05
N SER A 128 -19.90 3.76 -2.61
CA SER A 128 -19.31 2.67 -1.82
C SER A 128 -17.98 3.02 -1.15
N LEU A 129 -17.33 4.11 -1.58
CA LEU A 129 -16.04 4.58 -1.05
C LEU A 129 -16.21 5.69 -0.01
N LYS A 130 -17.43 5.98 0.44
CA LYS A 130 -17.69 6.99 1.46
C LYS A 130 -16.85 6.73 2.72
N GLY A 131 -16.18 7.76 3.22
CA GLY A 131 -15.27 7.69 4.36
C GLY A 131 -13.89 7.08 4.06
N VAL A 132 -13.56 6.81 2.78
CA VAL A 132 -12.20 6.49 2.33
C VAL A 132 -11.58 7.78 1.81
N GLU A 133 -10.37 8.12 2.24
CA GLU A 133 -9.65 9.27 1.70
C GLU A 133 -8.94 8.92 0.39
N MET A 134 -8.98 9.84 -0.58
CA MET A 134 -8.16 9.79 -1.79
C MET A 134 -7.54 11.16 -2.08
N CYS A 135 -6.55 11.21 -2.96
CA CYS A 135 -5.85 12.43 -3.35
C CYS A 135 -5.67 12.55 -4.87
#